data_AF-A0A8T4SP46-F1
#
_entry.id   AF-A0A8T4SP46-F1
#
_cell.length_a   1.000
_cell.length_b   1.000
_cell.length_c   1.000
_cell.angle_alpha   90.00
_cell.angle_beta   90.00
_cell.angle_gamma   90.00
#
_symmetry.space_group_name_H-M   'P 1'
#
loop_
_entity.id
_entity.type
_entity.pdbx_description
1 polymer ?
#
loop_
_entity_poly.entity_id
_entity_poly.type
_entity_poly.pdbx_seq_one_letter_code
_entity_poly.pdbx_strand_id
1 'polypeptide(L)' 'MVYKHPDGRRTTIPHHAGEELGPGLLNKIIKKNLGIARDEFMGYVN' A
#
# COMPACT_ATOMS: atom_id res chain seq x y z
N MET A 1 3.46 -10.63 -0.89
CA MET A 1 2.53 -10.80 -2.04
C MET A 1 2.83 -9.74 -3.11
N VAL A 2 2.49 -9.97 -4.39
CA VAL A 2 2.72 -9.01 -5.48
C VAL A 2 1.39 -8.56 -6.09
N TYR A 3 1.10 -7.26 -6.03
CA TYR A 3 -0.05 -6.63 -6.66
C TYR A 3 0.32 -6.11 -8.06
N LYS A 4 -0.55 -6.35 -9.04
CA LYS A 4 -0.41 -5.85 -10.42
C LYS A 4 -1.44 -4.74 -10.63
N HIS A 5 -0.95 -3.55 -10.97
CA HIS A 5 -1.81 -2.42 -11.24
C HIS A 5 -2.40 -2.50 -12.66
N PRO A 6 -3.58 -1.93 -12.91
CA PRO A 6 -4.18 -1.86 -14.25
C PRO A 6 -3.30 -1.13 -15.28
N ASP A 7 -2.45 -0.21 -14.82
CA ASP A 7 -1.50 0.55 -15.64
C ASP A 7 -0.18 -0.19 -15.94
N GLY A 8 -0.04 -1.44 -15.49
CA GLY A 8 1.15 -2.26 -15.70
C GLY A 8 2.22 -2.14 -14.62
N ARG A 9 2.09 -1.23 -13.64
CA ARG A 9 3.01 -1.18 -12.48
C ARG A 9 2.83 -2.41 -11.59
N ARG A 10 3.84 -2.67 -10.75
CA ARG A 10 3.83 -3.78 -9.78
C ARG A 10 4.27 -3.29 -8.40
N THR A 11 3.59 -3.77 -7.37
CA THR A 11 3.91 -3.43 -5.97
C THR A 11 4.03 -4.71 -5.16
N THR A 12 5.13 -4.84 -4.44
CA THR A 12 5.31 -5.92 -3.47
C THR A 12 4.93 -5.40 -2.10
N ILE A 13 4.07 -6.15 -1.40
CA ILE A 13 3.70 -5.87 -0.01
C ILE A 13 4.35 -6.97 0.85
N PRO A 14 5.21 -6.61 1.83
CA PRO A 14 5.75 -7.56 2.78
C PRO A 14 4.60 -8.14 3.62
N HIS A 15 4.66 -9.44 3.85
CA HIS A 15 3.64 -10.18 4.59
C HIS A 15 4.37 -11.18 5.48
N HIS A 16 4.73 -10.70 6.67
CA HIS A 16 5.37 -11.46 7.72
C HIS A 16 4.44 -11.44 8.93
N ALA A 17 4.24 -12.58 9.58
CA ALA A 17 3.39 -12.64 10.76
C ALA A 17 4.04 -11.88 11.93
N GLY A 18 3.26 -11.04 12.62
CA GLY A 18 3.70 -10.31 13.81
C GLY A 18 4.44 -9.00 13.56
N GLU A 19 4.57 -8.55 12.31
CA GLU A 19 5.20 -7.26 11.98
C GLU A 19 4.17 -6.27 11.44
N GLU A 20 4.12 -5.09 12.06
CA GLU A 20 3.34 -3.97 11.53
C GLU A 20 4.11 -3.21 10.45
N LEU A 21 3.40 -2.73 9.44
CA LEU A 21 3.99 -1.83 8.46
C LEU A 21 4.29 -0.48 9.10
N GLY A 22 5.58 -0.17 9.23
CA GLY A 22 6.01 1.13 9.70
C GLY A 22 5.40 2.28 8.87
N PRO A 23 5.15 3.46 9.48
CA PRO A 23 4.40 4.55 8.85
C PRO A 23 5.05 5.10 7.58
N GLY A 24 6.38 5.02 7.45
CA GLY A 24 7.08 5.43 6.23
C GLY A 24 6.79 4.50 5.04
N LEU A 25 6.82 3.19 5.27
CA LEU A 25 6.53 2.19 4.25
C LEU A 25 5.06 2.27 3.84
N LEU A 26 4.15 2.36 4.82
CA LEU A 26 2.72 2.50 4.55
C LEU A 26 2.43 3.76 3.71
N ASN A 27 2.99 4.92 4.08
CA ASN A 27 2.82 6.14 3.30
C ASN A 27 3.39 6.02 1.88
N LYS A 28 4.51 5.32 1.69
CA LYS A 28 5.08 5.06 0.36
C LYS A 28 4.16 4.17 -0.47
N ILE A 29 3.56 3.13 0.12
CA ILE A 29 2.59 2.28 -0.56
C ILE A 29 1.38 3.12 -1.01
N ILE A 30 0.75 3.86 -0.09
CA ILE A 30 -0.43 4.67 -0.40
C ILE A 30 -0.12 5.72 -1.47
N LYS A 31 0.89 6.57 -1.25
CA LYS A 31 1.12 7.74 -2.12
C LYS A 31 1.84 7.42 -3.42
N LYS A 32 2.76 6.45 -3.42
CA LYS A 32 3.64 6.20 -4.58
C LYS A 32 3.23 4.96 -5.37
N ASN A 33 2.67 3.96 -4.71
CA ASN A 33 2.25 2.74 -5.40
C ASN A 33 0.79 2.84 -5.82
N LEU A 34 -0.12 3.10 -4.88
CA LEU A 34 -1.54 3.24 -5.19
C LEU A 34 -1.85 4.58 -5.86
N GLY A 35 -1.15 5.65 -5.47
CA GLY A 35 -1.34 6.98 -6.05
C GLY A 35 -2.59 7.70 -5.56
N ILE A 36 -3.13 7.26 -4.41
CA ILE A 36 -4.35 7.81 -3.81
C ILE A 36 -4.03 8.68 -2.58
N ALA A 37 -5.01 9.48 -2.16
CA ALA A 37 -4.92 10.25 -0.93
C ALA A 37 -4.98 9.33 0.30
N ARG A 38 -4.42 9.79 1.43
CA ARG A 38 -4.48 9.05 2.69
C ARG A 38 -5.91 8.86 3.17
N ASP A 39 -6.74 9.91 3.07
CA ASP A 39 -8.13 9.86 3.55
C ASP A 39 -8.97 8.90 2.71
N GLU A 40 -8.74 8.88 1.38
CA GLU A 40 -9.33 7.89 0.49
C GLU A 40 -8.92 6.47 0.89
N PHE A 41 -7.62 6.24 1.16
CA PHE A 41 -7.15 4.94 1.66
C PHE A 41 -7.86 4.54 2.95
N MET A 42 -7.97 5.44 3.93
CA MET A 42 -8.65 5.17 5.21
C MET A 42 -10.14 4.82 5.01
N GLY A 43 -10.78 5.36 3.96
CA GLY A 43 -12.15 5.01 3.60
C GLY A 43 -12.35 3.56 3.14
N TYR A 44 -11.29 2.84 2.75
CA TYR A 44 -11.36 1.42 2.37
C TYR A 44 -11.06 0.44 3.51
N VAL A 45 -10.50 0.93 4.63
CA VAL A 45 -10.07 0.07 5.76
C VAL A 45 -11.00 0.17 6.97
N ASN A 46 -11.87 1.18 6.99
CA ASN A 46 -12.93 1.37 7.97
C ASN A 46 -14.24 0.80 7.46
#